data_AF-A0A4Y6PSG5-F1
#
_entry.id   AF-A0A4Y6PSG5-F1
#
_cell.length_a   1.000
_cell.length_b   1.000
_cell.length_c   1.000
_cell.angle_alpha   90.00
_cell.angle_beta   90.00
_cell.angle_gamma   90.00
#
_symmetry.space_group_name_H-M   'P 1'
#
loop_
_entity.id
_entity.type
_entity.pdbx_description
1 polymer ?
#
loop_
_entity_poly.entity_id
_entity_poly.type
_entity_poly.pdbx_seq_one_letter_code
_entity_poly.pdbx_strand_id
1 'polypeptide(L)' 'MTRIEEICTQGGLRVAEIRQAGDVLVVVPASLEALPSADALEKLAEQLREASSCRYVTVAIDEAKAIQDA' A
#
# COMPACT_ATOMS: atom_id res chain seq x y z
N MET A 1 -14.25 -2.08 -7.36
CA MET A 1 -13.28 -1.09 -6.85
C MET A 1 -13.65 -0.80 -5.41
N THR A 2 -12.73 -0.98 -4.49
CA THR A 2 -12.94 -0.69 -3.05
C THR A 2 -12.53 0.75 -2.73
N ARG A 3 -13.05 1.30 -1.63
CA ARG A 3 -12.70 2.66 -1.15
C ARG A 3 -11.19 2.85 -0.93
N ILE A 4 -10.48 1.79 -0.52
CA ILE A 4 -9.04 1.82 -0.30
C ILE A 4 -8.27 1.92 -1.63
N GLU A 5 -8.69 1.17 -2.66
CA GLU A 5 -8.10 1.25 -4.01
C GLU A 5 -8.27 2.64 -4.63
N GLU A 6 -9.42 3.27 -4.42
CA GLU A 6 -9.70 4.64 -4.88
C GLU A 6 -8.75 5.65 -4.23
N ILE A 7 -8.57 5.58 -2.92
CA ILE A 7 -7.67 6.46 -2.16
C ILE A 7 -6.23 6.30 -2.66
N CYS A 8 -5.74 5.06 -2.82
CA CYS A 8 -4.42 4.81 -3.40
C CYS A 8 -4.26 5.44 -4.79
N THR A 9 -5.25 5.23 -5.67
CA THR A 9 -5.21 5.76 -7.04
C THR A 9 -5.20 7.29 -7.07
N GLN A 10 -6.02 7.94 -6.24
CA GLN A 10 -6.07 9.40 -6.11
C GLN A 10 -4.78 9.97 -5.51
N GLY A 11 -4.15 9.24 -4.58
CA GLY A 11 -2.82 9.55 -4.03
C GLY A 11 -1.65 9.26 -4.96
N GLY A 12 -1.92 8.86 -6.21
CA GLY A 12 -0.89 8.56 -7.20
C GLY A 12 -0.20 7.20 -7.02
N LEU A 13 -0.69 6.35 -6.13
CA LEU A 13 -0.16 5.02 -5.87
C LEU A 13 -0.95 3.97 -6.63
N ARG A 14 -0.34 3.37 -7.66
CA ARG A 14 -0.88 2.19 -8.31
C ARG A 14 -0.59 0.96 -7.46
N VAL A 15 -1.63 0.24 -7.08
CA VAL A 15 -1.57 -0.94 -6.22
C VAL A 15 -1.75 -2.21 -7.03
N ALA A 16 -0.92 -3.20 -6.76
CA ALA A 16 -1.06 -4.57 -7.27
C ALA A 16 -1.90 -5.42 -6.32
N GLU A 17 -1.75 -5.21 -5.00
CA GLU A 17 -2.43 -6.00 -3.99
C GLU A 17 -2.70 -5.15 -2.73
N ILE A 18 -3.81 -5.43 -2.07
CA ILE A 18 -4.14 -4.89 -0.76
C ILE A 18 -4.49 -6.08 0.15
N ARG A 19 -3.81 -6.18 1.28
CA ARG A 19 -4.02 -7.25 2.28
C ARG A 19 -4.31 -6.63 3.63
N GLN A 20 -5.08 -7.34 4.45
CA GLN A 20 -5.24 -7.02 5.86
C GLN A 20 -4.64 -8.14 6.70
N ALA A 21 -3.74 -7.78 7.63
CA ALA A 21 -3.11 -8.69 8.57
C ALA A 21 -3.33 -8.15 10.00
N GLY A 22 -4.41 -8.61 10.64
CA GLY A 22 -4.84 -8.08 11.93
C GLY A 22 -5.18 -6.59 11.84
N ASP A 23 -4.47 -5.78 12.63
CA ASP A 23 -4.62 -4.32 12.68
C ASP A 23 -3.76 -3.57 11.64
N VAL A 24 -3.13 -4.30 10.71
CA VAL A 24 -2.26 -3.72 9.68
C VAL A 24 -2.89 -3.84 8.30
N LEU A 25 -3.04 -2.70 7.63
CA LEU A 25 -3.34 -2.63 6.21
C LEU A 25 -2.02 -2.66 5.42
N VAL A 26 -1.83 -3.69 4.61
CA VAL A 26 -0.65 -3.86 3.75
C VAL A 26 -1.02 -3.46 2.33
N VAL A 27 -0.32 -2.46 1.81
CA VAL A 27 -0.52 -1.92 0.47
C VAL A 27 0.69 -2.31 -0.37
N VAL A 28 0.49 -3.12 -1.41
CA VAL A 28 1.57 -3.54 -2.30
C VAL A 28 1.51 -2.72 -3.60
N PRO A 29 2.51 -1.86 -3.87
CA PRO A 29 2.52 -1.06 -5.08
C PRO A 29 2.77 -1.95 -6.30
N ALA A 30 2.25 -1.56 -7.46
CA ALA A 30 2.50 -2.24 -8.72
C ALA A 30 3.94 -2.05 -9.23
N SER A 31 4.63 -1.00 -8.79
CA SER A 31 6.05 -0.73 -9.09
C SER A 31 6.65 0.22 -8.05
N LEU A 32 7.96 0.07 -7.80
CA LEU A 32 8.73 0.97 -6.94
C LEU A 32 9.18 2.25 -7.68
N GLU A 33 9.32 2.18 -9.00
CA GLU A 33 9.80 3.29 -9.82
C GLU A 33 8.81 4.46 -9.85
N ALA A 34 7.53 4.17 -9.61
CA ALA A 34 6.43 5.12 -9.65
C ALA A 34 5.85 5.40 -8.26
N LEU A 35 6.66 5.27 -7.19
CA LEU A 35 6.22 5.65 -5.85
C LEU A 35 6.03 7.18 -5.77
N PRO A 36 4.94 7.65 -5.13
CA PRO A 36 4.79 9.05 -4.78
C PRO A 36 5.94 9.54 -3.88
N SER A 37 6.07 10.86 -3.74
CA SER A 37 7.02 11.45 -2.79
C SER A 37 6.72 11.02 -1.35
N ALA A 38 7.70 11.13 -0.46
CA ALA A 38 7.53 10.81 0.97
C ALA A 38 6.33 11.56 1.58
N ASP A 39 6.20 12.88 1.32
CA ASP A 39 5.07 13.69 1.80
C ASP A 39 3.72 13.22 1.26
N ALA A 40 3.69 12.73 0.01
CA ALA A 40 2.47 12.20 -0.59
C ALA A 40 2.12 10.82 0.00
N LEU A 41 3.11 9.99 0.29
CA LEU A 41 2.94 8.71 0.97
C LEU A 41 2.46 8.89 2.41
N GLU A 42 2.94 9.90 3.12
CA GLU A 42 2.49 10.21 4.49
C GLU A 42 1.01 10.64 4.50
N LYS A 43 0.62 11.58 3.65
CA LYS A 43 -0.78 11.98 3.48
C LYS A 43 -1.67 10.81 3.07
N LEU A 44 -1.18 9.97 2.16
CA LEU A 44 -1.89 8.79 1.71
C LEU A 44 -2.09 7.79 2.87
N ALA A 45 -1.06 7.57 3.69
CA ALA A 45 -1.15 6.69 4.85
C ALA A 45 -2.20 7.18 5.87
N GLU A 46 -2.29 8.49 6.10
CA GLU A 46 -3.34 9.08 6.96
C GLU A 46 -4.75 8.81 6.41
N GLN A 47 -4.96 9.05 5.12
CA GLN A 47 -6.25 8.80 4.46
C GLN A 47 -6.65 7.33 4.49
N LEU A 48 -5.68 6.42 4.26
CA LEU A 48 -5.90 4.99 4.31
C LEU A 48 -6.21 4.52 5.74
N ARG A 49 -5.58 5.11 6.75
CA ARG A 49 -5.88 4.84 8.16
C ARG A 49 -7.30 5.28 8.52
N GLU A 50 -7.75 6.44 8.05
CA GLU A 50 -9.12 6.91 8.29
C GLU A 50 -10.19 6.10 7.55
N ALA A 51 -9.84 5.57 6.38
CA ALA A 51 -10.74 4.79 5.56
C ALA A 51 -10.77 3.29 5.90
N SER A 52 -9.82 2.81 6.72
CA SER A 52 -9.75 1.43 7.18
C SER A 52 -10.03 1.32 8.68
N SER A 53 -10.38 0.12 9.15
CA SER A 53 -10.41 -0.19 10.58
C SER A 53 -9.02 -0.53 11.13
N CYS A 54 -7.97 -0.45 10.31
CA CYS A 54 -6.62 -0.82 10.68
C CYS A 54 -5.94 0.31 11.46
N ARG A 55 -5.16 -0.07 12.47
CA ARG A 55 -4.38 0.87 13.27
C ARG A 55 -3.12 1.33 12.54
N TYR A 56 -2.57 0.49 11.68
CA TYR A 56 -1.33 0.71 10.96
C TYR A 56 -1.54 0.53 9.47
N VAL A 57 -0.82 1.32 8.68
CA VAL A 57 -0.73 1.19 7.23
C VAL A 57 0.74 1.00 6.89
N THR A 58 1.04 0.02 6.04
CA THR A 58 2.40 -0.22 5.57
C THR A 58 2.39 -0.44 4.06
N VAL A 59 3.40 0.11 3.39
CA VAL A 59 3.67 -0.16 1.98
C VAL A 59 4.71 -1.29 1.94
N ALA A 60 4.33 -2.45 1.43
CA ALA A 60 5.18 -3.62 1.38
C ALA A 60 5.54 -3.96 -0.07
N ILE A 61 6.74 -4.49 -0.26
CA ILE A 61 7.21 -4.99 -1.54
C ILE A 61 7.13 -6.49 -1.46
N ASP A 62 6.36 -7.11 -2.35
CA ASP A 62 6.40 -8.56 -2.47
C ASP A 62 7.59 -8.93 -3.37
N GLU A 63 8.73 -9.28 -2.76
CA GLU A 63 9.80 -9.98 -3.48
C GLU A 63 9.38 -11.44 -3.73
N ALA A 64 8.23 -11.65 -4.36
CA ALA A 64 7.82 -12.96 -4.86
C ALA A 64 8.61 -13.29 -6.14
N LYS A 65 9.94 -13.43 -6.02
CA LYS A 65 10.90 -14.19 -6.87
C LYS A 65 12.35 -13.75 -6.63
N ALA A 66 12.93 -14.08 -5.47
CA ALA A 66 14.39 -14.07 -5.34
C ALA A 66 14.99 -15.05 -4.33
N ILE A 67 14.25 -16.02 -3.79
CA ILE A 67 14.87 -17.19 -3.12
C ILE A 67 14.00 -18.43 -3.39
N GLN A 68 14.10 -18.95 -4.62
CA GLN A 68 14.05 -20.39 -4.83
C GLN A 68 15.51 -20.77 -5.10
N ASP A 69 16.04 -21.69 -4.29
CA ASP A 69 17.44 -22.17 -4.25
C ASP A 69 18.43 -21.34 -3.41
N ALA A 70 18.47 -21.63 -2.11
CA ALA A 70 19.68 -21.56 -1.28
C ALA A 70 19.65 -22.70 -0.25
#